data_AF-A0A8E2LCB7-F1
#
_entry.id   AF-A0A8E2LCB7-F1
#
_cell.length_a   1.000
_cell.length_b   1.000
_cell.length_c   1.000
_cell.angle_alpha   90.00
_cell.angle_beta   90.00
_cell.angle_gamma   90.00
#
_symmetry.space_group_name_H-M   'P 1'
#
loop_
_entity.id
_entity.type
_entity.pdbx_description
1 polymer ?
#
loop_
_entity_poly.entity_id
_entity_poly.type
_entity_poly.pdbx_seq_one_letter_code
_entity_poly.pdbx_strand_id
1 'polypeptide(L)'
;MANQEELRSYLNDVNSWLEEVSIFIVDLNNDTGEEDIQLLINETKELVNKQLEDSKTNESKILMIQRSVSDINQSLKPLEAKRNRIQTAIPIGKHILPPLPYEYNALEPYISEEIMRLHHDKHHKSYVDGLNKAETMLEEARNKNRYELIKHWEREAAFHGSGHYLHTIFWEVMNPHGGGMPQGELAKQIRNDFRSYDLFKKHFSEAAKKVEGVGWSILVWSPRSHRLEILQAERHQFLTQWDTIPLLVLDVWEHAYYLQYKNNRDQYVDSWWNIVYWRNVEKRFEEAKKLKWKPF
;
A
#
# COMPACT_ATOMS: atom_id res chain seq x y z
N MET A 1 -26.45 -8.97 -17.22
CA MET A 1 -27.33 -9.13 -16.04
C MET A 1 -26.50 -9.82 -15.00
N ALA A 2 -26.24 -9.17 -13.86
CA ALA A 2 -25.46 -9.77 -12.78
C ALA A 2 -26.22 -10.98 -12.20
N ASN A 3 -25.50 -12.02 -11.78
CA ASN A 3 -26.12 -13.20 -11.17
C ASN A 3 -26.72 -12.78 -9.79
N GLN A 4 -27.90 -13.30 -9.43
CA GLN A 4 -28.54 -13.03 -8.13
C GLN A 4 -27.65 -13.42 -6.95
N GLU A 5 -26.82 -14.44 -7.13
CA GLU A 5 -25.82 -14.88 -6.14
C GLU A 5 -24.71 -13.83 -5.96
N GLU A 6 -24.21 -13.24 -7.05
CA GLU A 6 -23.22 -12.15 -7.01
C GLU A 6 -23.78 -10.90 -6.33
N LEU A 7 -25.03 -10.55 -6.64
CA LEU A 7 -25.71 -9.41 -6.00
C LEU A 7 -25.91 -9.63 -4.50
N ARG A 8 -26.23 -10.85 -4.07
CA ARG A 8 -26.33 -11.19 -2.65
C ARG A 8 -24.96 -11.17 -1.95
N SER A 9 -23.91 -11.67 -2.61
CA SER A 9 -22.54 -11.56 -2.10
C SER A 9 -22.16 -10.09 -1.89
N TYR A 10 -22.39 -9.25 -2.90
CA TYR A 10 -22.16 -7.81 -2.82
C TYR A 10 -22.91 -7.17 -1.65
N LEU A 11 -24.19 -7.47 -1.45
CA LEU A 11 -24.96 -6.93 -0.33
C LEU A 11 -24.40 -7.34 1.04
N ASN A 12 -23.93 -8.58 1.18
CA ASN A 12 -23.27 -9.03 2.42
C ASN A 12 -21.94 -8.32 2.65
N ASP A 13 -21.14 -8.12 1.60
CA ASP A 13 -19.87 -7.37 1.67
C ASP A 13 -20.12 -5.92 2.08
N VAL A 14 -21.13 -5.28 1.49
CA VAL A 14 -21.56 -3.92 1.85
C VAL A 14 -22.03 -3.87 3.31
N ASN A 15 -22.80 -4.85 3.78
CA ASN A 15 -23.27 -4.88 5.16
C ASN A 15 -22.11 -5.01 6.15
N SER A 16 -21.14 -5.90 5.88
CA SER A 16 -19.92 -6.04 6.67
C SER A 16 -19.12 -4.74 6.71
N TRP A 17 -18.96 -4.10 5.54
CA TRP A 17 -18.28 -2.82 5.43
C TRP A 17 -18.98 -1.71 6.23
N LEU A 18 -20.33 -1.63 6.19
CA LEU A 18 -21.09 -0.65 6.98
C LEU A 18 -20.93 -0.86 8.50
N GLU A 19 -20.74 -2.10 8.96
CA GLU A 19 -20.39 -2.36 10.37
C GLU A 19 -19.00 -1.85 10.72
N GLU A 20 -18.00 -2.12 9.88
CA GLU A 20 -16.62 -1.64 10.08
C GLU A 20 -16.56 -0.11 10.11
N VAL A 21 -17.26 0.55 9.18
CA VAL A 21 -17.34 2.01 9.13
C VAL A 21 -18.06 2.58 10.35
N SER A 22 -19.14 1.94 10.80
CA SER A 22 -19.87 2.41 11.99
C SER A 22 -18.99 2.34 13.24
N ILE A 23 -18.19 1.28 13.40
CA ILE A 23 -17.21 1.17 14.49
C ILE A 23 -16.15 2.26 14.37
N PHE A 24 -15.64 2.51 13.16
CA PHE A 24 -14.67 3.56 12.89
C PHE A 24 -15.16 4.95 13.31
N ILE A 25 -16.41 5.31 12.98
CA ILE A 25 -17.00 6.61 13.37
C ILE A 25 -17.19 6.69 14.89
N VAL A 26 -17.63 5.60 15.53
CA VAL A 26 -17.75 5.55 17.00
C VAL A 26 -16.39 5.75 17.67
N ASP A 27 -15.33 5.12 17.16
CA ASP A 27 -13.96 5.26 17.67
C ASP A 27 -13.41 6.69 17.54
N LEU A 28 -13.92 7.50 16.62
CA LEU A 28 -13.54 8.91 16.44
C LEU A 28 -14.26 9.88 17.40
N ASN A 29 -15.38 9.47 17.99
CA ASN A 29 -16.32 10.35 18.69
C ASN A 29 -15.93 10.66 20.15
N ASN A 30 -14.92 11.52 20.34
CA ASN A 30 -14.80 12.34 21.56
C ASN A 30 -14.95 13.85 21.33
N ASP A 31 -15.22 14.33 20.10
CA ASP A 31 -15.61 15.74 19.87
C ASP A 31 -16.25 15.97 18.47
N THR A 32 -17.58 16.10 18.47
CA THR A 32 -18.47 16.84 17.54
C THR A 32 -18.41 16.60 16.01
N GLY A 33 -19.59 16.28 15.42
CA GLY A 33 -19.97 16.74 14.07
C GLY A 33 -20.38 15.70 13.01
N GLU A 34 -20.44 14.41 13.32
CA GLU A 34 -20.54 13.33 12.30
C GLU A 34 -21.93 12.63 12.26
N GLU A 35 -22.95 13.25 12.84
CA GLU A 35 -24.33 12.72 12.88
C GLU A 35 -24.90 12.43 11.48
N ASP A 36 -24.56 13.26 10.49
CA ASP A 36 -25.02 13.10 9.10
C ASP A 36 -24.47 11.83 8.44
N ILE A 37 -23.24 11.42 8.75
CA ILE A 37 -22.63 10.21 8.17
C ILE A 37 -23.20 8.97 8.85
N GLN A 38 -23.39 9.03 10.18
CA GLN A 38 -24.03 7.94 10.92
C GLN A 38 -25.48 7.71 10.46
N LEU A 39 -26.21 8.79 10.16
CA LEU A 39 -27.54 8.71 9.56
C LEU A 39 -27.48 8.03 8.19
N LEU A 40 -26.57 8.46 7.31
CA LEU A 40 -26.40 7.87 5.98
C LEU A 40 -26.03 6.38 6.02
N ILE A 41 -25.20 5.97 6.98
CA ILE A 41 -24.86 4.55 7.23
C ILE A 41 -26.10 3.77 7.65
N ASN A 42 -26.89 4.29 8.60
CA ASN A 42 -28.08 3.62 9.09
C ASN A 42 -29.13 3.46 7.97
N GLU A 43 -29.38 4.52 7.19
CA GLU A 43 -30.29 4.47 6.03
C GLU A 43 -29.81 3.45 4.98
N THR A 44 -28.50 3.40 4.73
CA THR A 44 -27.93 2.43 3.78
C THR A 44 -28.03 1.00 4.31
N LYS A 45 -27.79 0.77 5.61
CA LYS A 45 -27.98 -0.55 6.25
C LYS A 45 -29.42 -1.02 6.13
N GLU A 46 -30.40 -0.14 6.37
CA GLU A 46 -31.82 -0.49 6.19
C GLU A 46 -32.15 -0.91 4.76
N LEU A 47 -31.62 -0.18 3.76
CA LEU A 47 -31.79 -0.52 2.34
C LEU A 47 -31.17 -1.87 1.98
N VAL A 48 -29.97 -2.16 2.50
CA VAL A 48 -29.25 -3.42 2.29
C VAL A 48 -30.01 -4.59 2.93
N ASN A 49 -30.42 -4.47 4.19
CA ASN A 49 -31.15 -5.51 4.91
C ASN A 49 -32.47 -5.84 4.21
N LYS A 50 -33.21 -4.82 3.76
CA LYS A 50 -34.45 -5.01 3.00
C LYS A 50 -34.21 -5.74 1.67
N GLN A 51 -33.06 -5.55 1.03
CA GLN A 51 -32.70 -6.30 -0.18
C GLN A 51 -32.23 -7.73 0.08
N LEU A 52 -31.64 -7.99 1.25
CA LEU A 52 -31.28 -9.35 1.67
C LEU A 52 -32.52 -10.20 2.03
N GLU A 53 -33.57 -9.56 2.56
CA GLU A 53 -34.86 -10.20 2.86
C GLU A 53 -35.71 -10.46 1.60
N ASP A 54 -35.58 -9.63 0.56
CA ASP A 54 -36.30 -9.81 -0.70
C ASP A 54 -35.88 -11.12 -1.42
N SER A 55 -36.86 -11.85 -1.95
CA SER A 55 -36.61 -13.12 -2.68
C SER A 55 -35.84 -12.93 -3.99
N LYS A 56 -35.83 -11.71 -4.54
CA LYS A 56 -35.05 -11.29 -5.70
C LYS A 56 -34.56 -9.85 -5.49
N THR A 57 -33.28 -9.61 -5.76
CA THR A 57 -32.70 -8.26 -5.65
C THR A 57 -33.10 -7.39 -6.83
N ASN A 58 -33.40 -6.11 -6.56
CA ASN A 58 -33.81 -5.13 -7.57
C ASN A 58 -32.62 -4.26 -8.01
N GLU A 59 -32.26 -4.32 -9.29
CA GLU A 59 -31.11 -3.57 -9.86
C GLU A 59 -31.15 -2.05 -9.58
N SER A 60 -32.34 -1.44 -9.60
CA SER A 60 -32.50 0.00 -9.29
C SER A 60 -32.15 0.31 -7.82
N LYS A 61 -32.54 -0.59 -6.89
CA LYS A 61 -32.18 -0.46 -5.48
C LYS A 61 -30.70 -0.74 -5.24
N ILE A 62 -30.10 -1.67 -5.99
CA ILE A 62 -28.65 -1.92 -5.94
C ILE A 62 -27.87 -0.67 -6.38
N LEU A 63 -28.31 0.01 -7.44
CA LEU A 63 -27.70 1.28 -7.87
C LEU A 63 -27.82 2.37 -6.79
N MET A 64 -28.95 2.44 -6.10
CA MET A 64 -29.12 3.35 -4.95
C MET A 64 -28.13 3.02 -3.83
N ILE A 65 -27.99 1.74 -3.46
CA ILE A 65 -27.02 1.28 -2.45
C ILE A 65 -25.59 1.61 -2.89
N GLN A 66 -25.22 1.36 -4.15
CA GLN A 66 -23.90 1.71 -4.69
C GLN A 66 -23.62 3.22 -4.58
N ARG A 67 -24.61 4.05 -4.88
CA ARG A 67 -24.49 5.50 -4.73
C ARG A 67 -24.29 5.90 -3.27
N SER A 68 -25.11 5.38 -2.35
CA SER A 68 -24.96 5.67 -0.92
C SER A 68 -23.62 5.20 -0.37
N VAL A 69 -23.13 4.03 -0.80
CA VAL A 69 -21.77 3.53 -0.46
C VAL A 69 -20.71 4.50 -0.95
N SER A 70 -20.82 5.02 -2.18
CA SER A 70 -19.91 6.02 -2.72
C SER A 70 -19.94 7.32 -1.92
N ASP A 71 -21.12 7.80 -1.54
CA ASP A 71 -21.31 9.03 -0.78
C ASP A 71 -20.73 8.90 0.65
N ILE A 72 -20.95 7.76 1.31
CA ILE A 72 -20.32 7.42 2.59
C ILE A 72 -18.80 7.40 2.43
N ASN A 73 -18.28 6.68 1.43
CA ASN A 73 -16.84 6.58 1.18
C ASN A 73 -16.20 7.96 0.93
N GLN A 74 -16.86 8.84 0.17
CA GLN A 74 -16.39 10.20 -0.05
C GLN A 74 -16.37 11.04 1.25
N SER A 75 -17.38 10.85 2.10
CA SER A 75 -17.50 11.53 3.39
C SER A 75 -16.50 11.02 4.43
N LEU A 76 -16.06 9.77 4.33
CA LEU A 76 -15.03 9.18 5.19
C LEU A 76 -13.62 9.70 4.89
N LYS A 77 -13.28 10.00 3.63
CA LYS A 77 -11.94 10.49 3.24
C LYS A 77 -11.35 11.59 4.14
N PRO A 78 -12.07 12.69 4.47
CA PRO A 78 -11.54 13.70 5.39
C PRO A 78 -11.39 13.21 6.84
N LEU A 79 -12.24 12.27 7.28
CA LEU A 79 -12.18 11.67 8.62
C LEU A 79 -11.02 10.69 8.75
N GLU A 80 -10.78 9.88 7.73
CA GLU A 80 -9.58 9.04 7.63
C GLU A 80 -8.32 9.91 7.64
N ALA A 81 -8.32 11.04 6.94
CA ALA A 81 -7.22 12.01 6.99
C ALA A 81 -7.04 12.65 8.38
N LYS A 82 -8.14 12.92 9.11
CA LYS A 82 -8.13 13.43 10.50
C LYS A 82 -7.63 12.35 11.48
N ARG A 83 -8.10 11.11 11.35
CA ARG A 83 -7.62 9.95 12.11
C ARG A 83 -6.13 9.73 11.88
N ASN A 84 -5.67 9.77 10.64
CA ASN A 84 -4.24 9.63 10.31
C ASN A 84 -3.36 10.75 10.90
N ARG A 85 -3.94 11.89 11.29
CA ARG A 85 -3.23 12.94 12.04
C ARG A 85 -3.23 12.73 13.56
N ILE A 86 -4.18 11.95 14.10
CA ILE A 86 -4.37 11.73 15.55
C ILE A 86 -3.84 10.35 15.99
N GLN A 87 -3.87 9.35 15.10
CA GLN A 87 -3.46 7.99 15.39
C GLN A 87 -1.94 7.88 15.29
N THR A 88 -1.28 7.92 16.44
CA THR A 88 0.19 7.88 16.54
C THR A 88 0.78 6.48 16.26
N ALA A 89 -0.05 5.43 16.31
CA ALA A 89 0.36 4.05 16.02
C ALA A 89 -0.82 3.18 15.56
N ILE A 90 -0.56 2.22 14.67
CA ILE A 90 -1.52 1.21 14.23
C ILE A 90 -1.64 0.14 15.34
N PRO A 91 -2.85 -0.16 15.85
CA PRO A 91 -3.02 -1.25 16.83
C PRO A 91 -2.62 -2.61 16.27
N ILE A 92 -2.20 -3.52 17.16
CA ILE A 92 -1.80 -4.90 16.81
C ILE A 92 -2.88 -5.57 15.97
N GLY A 93 -2.50 -6.10 14.81
CA GLY A 93 -3.43 -6.83 13.95
C GLY A 93 -4.45 -5.98 13.20
N LYS A 94 -4.24 -4.65 13.13
CA LYS A 94 -5.17 -3.68 12.52
C LYS A 94 -4.58 -2.89 11.35
N HIS A 95 -3.57 -3.42 10.66
CA HIS A 95 -3.12 -2.88 9.37
C HIS A 95 -4.23 -3.06 8.32
N ILE A 96 -4.31 -2.11 7.39
CA ILE A 96 -5.29 -2.12 6.30
C ILE A 96 -4.59 -2.04 4.96
N LEU A 97 -5.22 -2.56 3.91
CA LEU A 97 -4.76 -2.36 2.53
C LEU A 97 -5.03 -0.91 2.13
N PRO A 98 -4.00 -0.07 1.91
CA PRO A 98 -4.22 1.30 1.47
C PRO A 98 -4.82 1.31 0.06
N PRO A 99 -5.78 2.21 -0.25
CA PRO A 99 -6.27 2.35 -1.61
C PRO A 99 -5.15 2.84 -2.55
N LEU A 100 -5.23 2.48 -3.83
CA LEU A 100 -4.35 3.04 -4.84
C LEU A 100 -4.58 4.57 -4.98
N PRO A 101 -3.52 5.38 -5.19
CA PRO A 101 -3.66 6.81 -5.39
C PRO A 101 -4.15 7.19 -6.80
N TYR A 102 -4.44 6.21 -7.66
CA TYR A 102 -4.92 6.33 -9.03
C TYR A 102 -5.70 5.07 -9.45
N GLU A 103 -6.46 5.15 -10.54
CA GLU A 103 -7.21 4.02 -11.12
C GLU A 103 -6.27 2.89 -11.58
N TYR A 104 -6.74 1.64 -11.58
CA TYR A 104 -5.91 0.47 -11.91
C TYR A 104 -5.28 0.51 -13.31
N ASN A 105 -5.94 1.13 -14.29
CA ASN A 105 -5.43 1.26 -15.65
C ASN A 105 -4.63 2.56 -15.88
N ALA A 106 -4.43 3.39 -14.85
CA ALA A 106 -3.80 4.71 -15.01
C ALA A 106 -2.33 4.65 -15.44
N LEU A 107 -1.65 3.52 -15.23
CA LEU A 107 -0.23 3.36 -15.54
C LEU A 107 0.04 2.72 -16.90
N GLU A 108 -1.00 2.45 -17.69
CA GLU A 108 -0.85 1.99 -19.06
C GLU A 108 -0.19 3.06 -19.95
N PRO A 109 0.64 2.66 -20.94
CA PRO A 109 0.92 1.28 -21.36
C PRO A 109 2.08 0.61 -20.59
N TYR A 110 2.59 1.21 -19.51
CA TYR A 110 3.81 0.77 -18.83
C TYR A 110 3.58 -0.35 -17.80
N ILE A 111 2.42 -0.35 -17.13
CA ILE A 111 1.96 -1.47 -16.30
C ILE A 111 0.47 -1.67 -16.57
N SER A 112 0.09 -2.89 -16.97
CA SER A 112 -1.28 -3.21 -17.35
C SER A 112 -2.24 -3.19 -16.16
N GLU A 113 -3.51 -2.87 -16.44
CA GLU A 113 -4.58 -2.93 -15.45
C GLU A 113 -4.66 -4.30 -14.75
N GLU A 114 -4.48 -5.39 -15.51
CA GLU A 114 -4.51 -6.76 -15.00
C GLU A 114 -3.44 -6.99 -13.92
N ILE A 115 -2.21 -6.53 -14.17
CA ILE A 115 -1.13 -6.59 -13.18
C ILE A 115 -1.52 -5.77 -11.96
N MET A 116 -1.95 -4.52 -12.15
CA MET A 116 -2.28 -3.63 -11.04
C MET A 116 -3.37 -4.21 -10.13
N ARG A 117 -4.42 -4.82 -10.69
CA ARG A 117 -5.50 -5.46 -9.90
C ARG A 117 -4.99 -6.65 -9.10
N LEU A 118 -4.24 -7.57 -9.72
CA LEU A 118 -3.72 -8.74 -9.03
C LEU A 118 -2.68 -8.36 -7.97
N HIS A 119 -1.79 -7.44 -8.32
CA HIS A 119 -0.70 -6.99 -7.46
C HIS A 119 -1.21 -6.25 -6.21
N HIS A 120 -2.24 -5.43 -6.36
CA HIS A 120 -2.88 -4.74 -5.23
C HIS A 120 -3.87 -5.65 -4.46
N ASP A 121 -4.90 -6.17 -5.12
CA ASP A 121 -6.04 -6.80 -4.45
C ASP A 121 -5.75 -8.22 -3.96
N LYS A 122 -4.71 -8.88 -4.51
CA LYS A 122 -4.30 -10.23 -4.10
C LYS A 122 -2.96 -10.20 -3.37
N HIS A 123 -1.89 -9.76 -4.03
CA HIS A 123 -0.55 -9.85 -3.45
C HIS A 123 -0.40 -8.90 -2.25
N HIS A 124 -0.66 -7.60 -2.42
CA HIS A 124 -0.56 -6.66 -1.30
C HIS A 124 -1.53 -6.98 -0.16
N LYS A 125 -2.78 -7.36 -0.48
CA LYS A 125 -3.75 -7.80 0.53
C LYS A 125 -3.23 -8.99 1.36
N SER A 126 -2.59 -9.98 0.73
CA SER A 126 -2.03 -11.12 1.46
C SER A 126 -0.93 -10.73 2.46
N TYR A 127 -0.15 -9.68 2.16
CA TYR A 127 0.86 -9.16 3.09
C TYR A 127 0.21 -8.46 4.28
N VAL A 128 -0.85 -7.68 4.06
CA VAL A 128 -1.62 -7.05 5.15
C VAL A 128 -2.22 -8.12 6.08
N ASP A 129 -2.93 -9.10 5.50
CA ASP A 129 -3.60 -10.15 6.26
C ASP A 129 -2.58 -11.01 7.04
N GLY A 130 -1.44 -11.33 6.42
CA GLY A 130 -0.36 -12.09 7.06
C GLY A 130 0.35 -11.34 8.18
N LEU A 131 0.59 -10.03 8.02
CA LEU A 131 1.17 -9.19 9.07
C LEU A 131 0.23 -9.12 10.27
N ASN A 132 -1.06 -8.87 10.02
CA ASN A 132 -2.07 -8.81 11.08
C ASN A 132 -2.14 -10.09 11.90
N LYS A 133 -2.06 -11.24 11.20
CA LYS A 133 -2.02 -12.56 11.84
C LYS A 133 -0.76 -12.73 12.68
N ALA A 134 0.41 -12.41 12.13
CA ALA A 134 1.68 -12.57 12.84
C ALA A 134 1.71 -11.72 14.12
N GLU A 135 1.28 -10.47 14.06
CA GLU A 135 1.22 -9.56 15.22
C GLU A 135 0.28 -10.08 16.32
N THR A 136 -0.93 -10.53 15.93
CA THR A 136 -1.90 -11.12 16.88
C THR A 136 -1.32 -12.37 17.56
N MET A 137 -0.66 -13.24 16.81
CA MET A 137 -0.07 -14.46 17.37
C MET A 137 1.13 -14.17 18.28
N LEU A 138 1.92 -13.13 17.98
CA LEU A 138 3.00 -12.66 18.84
C LEU A 138 2.45 -12.05 20.14
N GLU A 139 1.34 -11.33 20.08
CA GLU A 139 0.65 -10.84 21.27
C GLU A 139 0.10 -11.98 22.15
N GLU A 140 -0.56 -12.97 21.53
CA GLU A 140 -1.04 -14.15 22.23
C GLU A 140 0.11 -14.91 22.92
N ALA A 141 1.25 -15.08 22.22
CA ALA A 141 2.45 -15.70 22.76
C ALA A 141 2.94 -15.00 24.04
N ARG A 142 2.96 -13.66 24.05
CA ARG A 142 3.30 -12.85 25.24
C ARG A 142 2.29 -13.05 26.36
N ASN A 143 0.99 -12.95 26.05
CA ASN A 143 -0.08 -13.04 27.05
C ASN A 143 -0.18 -14.43 27.71
N LYS A 144 0.11 -15.50 26.94
CA LYS A 144 0.07 -16.89 27.42
C LYS A 144 1.41 -17.42 27.90
N ASN A 145 2.49 -16.64 27.77
CA ASN A 145 3.87 -17.05 28.03
C ASN A 145 4.26 -18.35 27.27
N ARG A 146 3.92 -18.41 25.97
CA ARG A 146 4.10 -19.58 25.08
C ARG A 146 4.85 -19.18 23.82
N TYR A 147 6.12 -19.57 23.73
CA TYR A 147 7.04 -19.09 22.69
C TYR A 147 7.54 -20.21 21.74
N GLU A 148 6.86 -21.35 21.69
CA GLU A 148 7.25 -22.51 20.90
C GLU A 148 7.34 -22.17 19.40
N LEU A 149 6.48 -21.26 18.93
CA LEU A 149 6.42 -20.79 17.55
C LEU A 149 7.04 -19.40 17.34
N ILE A 150 7.81 -18.86 18.30
CA ILE A 150 8.32 -17.47 18.21
C ILE A 150 9.14 -17.25 16.93
N LYS A 151 10.01 -18.21 16.57
CA LYS A 151 10.81 -18.13 15.34
C LYS A 151 9.95 -18.08 14.07
N HIS A 152 8.81 -18.77 14.08
CA HIS A 152 7.89 -18.75 12.95
C HIS A 152 7.21 -17.38 12.84
N TRP A 153 6.59 -16.90 13.93
CA TRP A 153 5.83 -15.66 13.88
C TRP A 153 6.70 -14.42 13.67
N GLU A 154 7.92 -14.37 14.21
CA GLU A 154 8.88 -13.30 13.91
C GLU A 154 9.27 -13.28 12.41
N ARG A 155 9.43 -14.46 11.80
CA ARG A 155 9.70 -14.57 10.36
C ARG A 155 8.51 -14.12 9.53
N GLU A 156 7.29 -14.52 9.90
CA GLU A 156 6.07 -14.09 9.21
C GLU A 156 5.87 -12.58 9.34
N ALA A 157 6.09 -12.01 10.52
CA ALA A 157 6.03 -10.56 10.76
C ALA A 157 7.04 -9.81 9.89
N ALA A 158 8.28 -10.29 9.79
CA ALA A 158 9.28 -9.67 8.91
C ALA A 158 8.90 -9.77 7.42
N PHE A 159 8.50 -10.95 6.94
CA PHE A 159 8.15 -11.15 5.54
C PHE A 159 6.92 -10.33 5.12
N HIS A 160 5.82 -10.47 5.86
CA HIS A 160 4.57 -9.78 5.55
C HIS A 160 4.65 -8.28 5.87
N GLY A 161 5.37 -7.89 6.93
CA GLY A 161 5.60 -6.49 7.28
C GLY A 161 6.40 -5.75 6.21
N SER A 162 7.54 -6.30 5.80
CA SER A 162 8.31 -5.71 4.70
C SER A 162 7.53 -5.73 3.39
N GLY A 163 6.76 -6.78 3.10
CA GLY A 163 5.89 -6.86 1.92
C GLY A 163 4.84 -5.74 1.90
N HIS A 164 4.11 -5.56 3.00
CA HIS A 164 3.11 -4.50 3.13
C HIS A 164 3.73 -3.10 2.97
N TYR A 165 4.83 -2.82 3.67
CA TYR A 165 5.42 -1.49 3.63
C TYR A 165 6.06 -1.17 2.28
N LEU A 166 6.77 -2.11 1.64
CA LEU A 166 7.35 -1.88 0.32
C LEU A 166 6.28 -1.65 -0.75
N HIS A 167 5.19 -2.43 -0.75
CA HIS A 167 4.08 -2.20 -1.70
C HIS A 167 3.38 -0.87 -1.44
N THR A 168 3.16 -0.50 -0.17
CA THR A 168 2.60 0.82 0.17
C THR A 168 3.45 1.96 -0.39
N ILE A 169 4.79 1.82 -0.40
CA ILE A 169 5.68 2.81 -1.03
C ILE A 169 5.60 2.70 -2.56
N PHE A 170 5.57 1.50 -3.11
CA PHE A 170 5.55 1.24 -4.56
C PHE A 170 4.40 1.95 -5.27
N TRP A 171 3.18 1.91 -4.71
CA TRP A 171 2.02 2.61 -5.26
C TRP A 171 2.20 4.13 -5.26
N GLU A 172 2.77 4.67 -4.19
CA GLU A 172 2.95 6.10 -3.97
C GLU A 172 4.05 6.71 -4.85
N VAL A 173 5.04 5.92 -5.26
CA VAL A 173 6.17 6.37 -6.10
C VAL A 173 5.91 6.21 -7.60
N MET A 174 4.68 5.87 -8.00
CA MET A 174 4.23 5.82 -9.39
C MET A 174 3.09 6.82 -9.64
N ASN A 175 2.93 7.29 -10.88
CA ASN A 175 1.83 8.18 -11.28
C ASN A 175 1.61 8.18 -12.80
N PRO A 176 0.36 8.32 -13.30
CA PRO A 176 0.06 8.48 -14.73
C PRO A 176 0.80 9.64 -15.41
N HIS A 177 1.09 10.71 -14.66
CA HIS A 177 1.84 11.89 -15.10
C HIS A 177 3.27 11.89 -14.53
N GLY A 178 3.81 10.70 -14.24
CA GLY A 178 5.17 10.51 -13.76
C GLY A 178 6.23 10.69 -14.86
N GLY A 179 7.42 10.13 -14.59
CA GLY A 179 8.58 10.26 -15.45
C GLY A 179 9.36 11.55 -15.19
N GLY A 180 10.25 11.90 -16.12
CA GLY A 180 11.16 13.03 -15.95
C GLY A 180 12.25 12.76 -14.91
N MET A 181 12.66 13.80 -14.19
CA MET A 181 13.78 13.79 -13.24
C MET A 181 13.38 14.45 -11.92
N PRO A 182 14.01 14.08 -10.79
CA PRO A 182 13.82 14.78 -9.53
C PRO A 182 14.35 16.20 -9.61
N GLN A 183 13.82 17.06 -8.75
CA GLN A 183 14.17 18.46 -8.61
C GLN A 183 14.63 18.75 -7.17
N GLY A 184 14.95 20.02 -6.91
CA GLY A 184 15.26 20.50 -5.56
C GLY A 184 16.43 19.78 -4.89
N GLU A 185 16.27 19.52 -3.59
CA GLU A 185 17.32 18.94 -2.75
C GLU A 185 17.59 17.47 -3.08
N LEU A 186 16.58 16.69 -3.46
CA LEU A 186 16.79 15.30 -3.89
C LEU A 186 17.70 15.25 -5.13
N ALA A 187 17.46 16.12 -6.12
CA ALA A 187 18.31 16.19 -7.31
C ALA A 187 19.77 16.55 -6.98
N LYS A 188 19.98 17.46 -6.02
CA LYS A 188 21.31 17.81 -5.52
C LYS A 188 21.97 16.62 -4.82
N GLN A 189 21.24 15.94 -3.94
CA GLN A 189 21.75 14.78 -3.21
C GLN A 189 22.13 13.64 -4.15
N ILE A 190 21.29 13.34 -5.15
CA ILE A 190 21.60 12.35 -6.20
C ILE A 190 22.89 12.70 -6.94
N ARG A 191 23.09 13.97 -7.32
CA ARG A 191 24.35 14.39 -7.95
C ARG A 191 25.56 14.24 -7.02
N ASN A 192 25.40 14.52 -5.72
CA ASN A 192 26.49 14.38 -4.77
C ASN A 192 26.92 12.91 -4.62
N ASP A 193 25.96 12.00 -4.47
CA ASP A 193 26.23 10.60 -4.13
C ASP A 193 26.50 9.72 -5.36
N PHE A 194 25.82 9.98 -6.48
CA PHE A 194 25.92 9.18 -7.71
C PHE A 194 26.58 9.93 -8.87
N ARG A 195 27.08 11.16 -8.63
CA ARG A 195 27.72 12.06 -9.62
C ARG A 195 26.77 12.68 -10.64
N SER A 196 25.76 11.97 -11.12
CA SER A 196 24.73 12.50 -12.01
C SER A 196 23.43 11.70 -11.90
N TYR A 197 22.32 12.28 -12.40
CA TYR A 197 21.05 11.54 -12.49
C TYR A 197 21.16 10.33 -13.42
N ASP A 198 21.85 10.45 -14.55
CA ASP A 198 21.98 9.33 -15.50
C ASP A 198 22.77 8.16 -14.91
N LEU A 199 23.83 8.46 -14.14
CA LEU A 199 24.60 7.43 -13.42
C LEU A 199 23.78 6.79 -12.29
N PHE A 200 22.99 7.58 -11.56
CA PHE A 200 22.03 7.06 -10.59
C PHE A 200 21.00 6.14 -11.25
N LYS A 201 20.35 6.61 -12.32
CA LYS A 201 19.33 5.85 -13.07
C LYS A 201 19.91 4.54 -13.59
N LYS A 202 21.13 4.59 -14.16
CA LYS A 202 21.84 3.40 -14.60
C LYS A 202 22.14 2.43 -13.46
N HIS A 203 22.68 2.91 -12.33
CA HIS A 203 22.96 2.07 -11.18
C HIS A 203 21.68 1.41 -10.64
N PHE A 204 20.60 2.18 -10.46
CA PHE A 204 19.32 1.66 -9.99
C PHE A 204 18.72 0.63 -10.97
N SER A 205 18.74 0.92 -12.26
CA SER A 205 18.27 -0.03 -13.30
C SER A 205 19.06 -1.33 -13.27
N GLU A 206 20.40 -1.28 -13.25
CA GLU A 206 21.22 -2.49 -13.22
C GLU A 206 20.99 -3.29 -11.93
N ALA A 207 20.88 -2.62 -10.78
CA ALA A 207 20.51 -3.26 -9.53
C ALA A 207 19.14 -3.98 -9.61
N ALA A 208 18.12 -3.35 -10.19
CA ALA A 208 16.81 -3.96 -10.37
C ALA A 208 16.84 -5.17 -11.31
N LYS A 209 17.51 -5.04 -12.46
CA LYS A 209 17.62 -6.12 -13.46
C LYS A 209 18.35 -7.34 -12.89
N LYS A 210 19.36 -7.12 -12.05
CA LYS A 210 20.25 -8.15 -11.50
C LYS A 210 19.84 -8.71 -10.13
N VAL A 211 18.65 -8.42 -9.60
CA VAL A 211 18.16 -9.10 -8.39
C VAL A 211 18.09 -10.61 -8.64
N GLU A 212 18.74 -11.39 -7.79
CA GLU A 212 18.70 -12.86 -7.85
C GLU A 212 17.37 -13.37 -7.28
N GLY A 213 16.64 -14.16 -8.08
CA GLY A 213 15.31 -14.63 -7.73
C GLY A 213 14.27 -13.50 -7.73
N VAL A 214 13.63 -13.28 -6.57
CA VAL A 214 12.56 -12.30 -6.35
C VAL A 214 13.02 -11.23 -5.38
N GLY A 215 12.60 -9.98 -5.58
CA GLY A 215 13.06 -8.90 -4.74
C GLY A 215 12.79 -7.50 -5.28
N TRP A 216 13.64 -6.56 -4.88
CA TRP A 216 13.45 -5.12 -5.10
C TRP A 216 14.76 -4.42 -5.39
N SER A 217 14.69 -3.33 -6.15
CA SER A 217 15.70 -2.26 -6.06
C SER A 217 15.15 -1.11 -5.24
N ILE A 218 15.95 -0.61 -4.31
CA ILE A 218 15.50 0.36 -3.29
C ILE A 218 16.53 1.49 -3.19
N LEU A 219 16.13 2.71 -3.53
CA LEU A 219 16.87 3.91 -3.16
C LEU A 219 16.51 4.25 -1.72
N VAL A 220 17.51 4.35 -0.86
CA VAL A 220 17.34 4.68 0.56
C VAL A 220 18.08 5.95 0.93
N TRP A 221 17.58 6.67 1.94
CA TRP A 221 18.41 7.54 2.75
C TRP A 221 19.07 6.71 3.84
N SER A 222 20.37 6.88 4.03
CA SER A 222 21.13 6.22 5.10
C SER A 222 21.45 7.23 6.21
N PRO A 223 20.72 7.22 7.33
CA PRO A 223 20.86 8.23 8.37
C PRO A 223 22.22 8.23 9.09
N ARG A 224 23.02 7.15 8.95
CA ARG A 224 24.38 7.08 9.53
C ARG A 224 25.43 7.66 8.60
N SER A 225 25.37 7.34 7.31
CA SER A 225 26.34 7.82 6.32
C SER A 225 25.96 9.17 5.69
N HIS A 226 24.73 9.65 5.94
CA HIS A 226 24.18 10.92 5.47
C HIS A 226 24.21 11.03 3.94
N ARG A 227 23.95 9.92 3.26
CA ARG A 227 23.91 9.81 1.80
C ARG A 227 22.79 8.88 1.33
N LEU A 228 22.53 8.96 0.05
CA LEU A 228 21.70 8.02 -0.68
C LEU A 228 22.48 6.74 -1.00
N GLU A 229 21.83 5.61 -0.85
CA GLU A 229 22.37 4.28 -1.17
C GLU A 229 21.33 3.51 -2.00
N ILE A 230 21.78 2.57 -2.85
CA ILE A 230 20.91 1.65 -3.59
C ILE A 230 21.10 0.26 -3.00
N LEU A 231 20.00 -0.38 -2.60
CA LEU A 231 19.97 -1.74 -2.10
C LEU A 231 19.29 -2.67 -3.12
N GLN A 232 19.76 -3.91 -3.19
CA GLN A 232 19.06 -5.03 -3.84
C GLN A 232 18.50 -5.91 -2.73
N ALA A 233 17.21 -5.73 -2.40
CA ALA A 233 16.57 -6.56 -1.40
C ALA A 233 16.06 -7.86 -2.04
N GLU A 234 16.29 -8.99 -1.39
CA GLU A 234 15.70 -10.28 -1.78
C GLU A 234 14.42 -10.53 -0.98
N ARG A 235 13.44 -11.16 -1.64
CA ARG A 235 12.07 -11.30 -1.13
C ARG A 235 11.50 -9.93 -0.75
N HIS A 236 11.30 -9.64 0.54
CA HIS A 236 10.95 -8.31 1.02
C HIS A 236 11.91 -7.80 2.11
N GLN A 237 12.48 -8.73 2.90
CA GLN A 237 13.19 -8.43 4.14
C GLN A 237 14.68 -8.80 4.12
N PHE A 238 15.16 -9.52 3.09
CA PHE A 238 16.56 -9.94 3.00
C PHE A 238 17.41 -8.91 2.26
N LEU A 239 18.72 -8.90 2.58
CA LEU A 239 19.71 -7.96 2.05
C LEU A 239 19.35 -6.48 2.28
N THR A 240 18.64 -6.21 3.37
CA THR A 240 18.33 -4.85 3.84
C THR A 240 19.37 -4.38 4.86
N GLN A 241 19.58 -3.07 4.94
CA GLN A 241 20.40 -2.45 5.98
C GLN A 241 19.50 -1.79 7.02
N TRP A 242 19.72 -2.12 8.30
CA TRP A 242 18.95 -1.53 9.40
C TRP A 242 19.16 -0.01 9.47
N ASP A 243 18.12 0.71 9.90
CA ASP A 243 18.01 2.17 9.95
C ASP A 243 17.92 2.90 8.60
N THR A 244 18.06 2.23 7.47
CA THR A 244 17.88 2.89 6.17
C THR A 244 16.40 3.19 5.90
N ILE A 245 16.12 4.31 5.25
CA ILE A 245 14.75 4.80 4.99
C ILE A 245 14.48 4.71 3.49
N PRO A 246 13.59 3.80 3.01
CA PRO A 246 13.23 3.70 1.61
C PRO A 246 12.55 4.96 1.06
N LEU A 247 13.02 5.40 -0.11
CA LEU A 247 12.53 6.61 -0.79
C LEU A 247 11.85 6.28 -2.12
N LEU A 248 12.48 5.44 -2.93
CA LEU A 248 12.00 4.95 -4.23
C LEU A 248 12.25 3.45 -4.27
N VAL A 249 11.21 2.69 -4.58
CA VAL A 249 11.26 1.22 -4.63
C VAL A 249 10.72 0.73 -5.97
N LEU A 250 11.32 -0.33 -6.49
CA LEU A 250 10.87 -1.03 -7.68
C LEU A 250 10.74 -2.52 -7.36
N ASP A 251 9.52 -3.05 -7.46
CA ASP A 251 9.23 -4.47 -7.32
C ASP A 251 9.71 -5.22 -8.58
N VAL A 252 10.59 -6.20 -8.41
CA VAL A 252 11.03 -7.10 -9.49
C VAL A 252 10.71 -8.56 -9.19
N TRP A 253 9.72 -8.82 -8.32
CA TRP A 253 9.02 -10.09 -8.29
C TRP A 253 8.32 -10.34 -9.62
N GLU A 254 8.28 -11.59 -10.07
CA GLU A 254 7.68 -11.93 -11.36
C GLU A 254 6.20 -11.52 -11.45
N HIS A 255 5.45 -11.54 -10.35
CA HIS A 255 4.05 -11.07 -10.34
C HIS A 255 3.90 -9.61 -10.78
N ALA A 256 4.94 -8.78 -10.65
CA ALA A 256 4.89 -7.35 -10.94
C ALA A 256 4.99 -7.05 -12.45
N TYR A 257 5.41 -8.02 -13.27
CA TYR A 257 5.67 -7.77 -14.69
C TYR A 257 5.34 -8.93 -15.63
N TYR A 258 5.29 -10.18 -15.16
CA TYR A 258 5.34 -11.35 -16.04
C TYR A 258 4.11 -11.48 -16.97
N LEU A 259 2.94 -11.00 -16.56
CA LEU A 259 1.75 -11.03 -17.40
C LEU A 259 1.92 -10.19 -18.67
N GLN A 260 2.66 -9.07 -18.60
CA GLN A 260 2.88 -8.14 -19.71
C GLN A 260 4.24 -8.32 -20.40
N TYR A 261 5.32 -8.49 -19.61
CA TYR A 261 6.71 -8.51 -20.09
C TYR A 261 7.31 -9.91 -20.17
N LYS A 262 6.61 -10.95 -19.68
CA LYS A 262 7.10 -12.34 -19.61
C LYS A 262 8.47 -12.38 -18.92
N ASN A 263 9.45 -13.05 -19.53
CA ASN A 263 10.81 -13.14 -19.00
C ASN A 263 11.65 -11.86 -19.22
N ASN A 264 11.13 -10.83 -19.90
CA ASN A 264 11.88 -9.62 -20.21
C ASN A 264 11.79 -8.57 -19.08
N ARG A 265 12.40 -8.88 -17.94
CA ARG A 265 12.51 -7.96 -16.79
C ARG A 265 13.15 -6.63 -17.17
N ASP A 266 14.13 -6.65 -18.07
CA ASP A 266 14.86 -5.45 -18.48
C ASP A 266 13.91 -4.42 -19.11
N GLN A 267 13.02 -4.86 -19.98
CA GLN A 267 12.02 -3.99 -20.63
C GLN A 267 11.00 -3.44 -19.62
N TYR A 268 10.61 -4.23 -18.62
CA TYR A 268 9.76 -3.74 -17.52
C TYR A 268 10.46 -2.61 -16.75
N VAL A 269 11.71 -2.82 -16.32
CA VAL A 269 12.51 -1.83 -15.59
C VAL A 269 12.68 -0.55 -16.42
N ASP A 270 12.96 -0.68 -17.71
CA ASP A 270 13.13 0.46 -18.61
C ASP A 270 11.80 1.23 -18.82
N SER A 271 10.67 0.51 -18.86
CA SER A 271 9.33 1.09 -18.99
C SER A 271 8.88 1.82 -17.72
N TRP A 272 9.17 1.26 -16.54
CA TRP A 272 8.78 1.81 -15.23
C TRP A 272 9.29 3.23 -15.00
N TRP A 273 10.45 3.59 -15.53
CA TRP A 273 10.99 4.95 -15.41
C TRP A 273 10.07 6.04 -15.98
N ASN A 274 9.14 5.71 -16.89
CA ASN A 274 8.20 6.68 -17.46
C ASN A 274 7.05 7.05 -16.51
N ILE A 275 6.86 6.30 -15.42
CA ILE A 275 5.77 6.51 -14.46
C ILE A 275 6.28 6.83 -13.05
N VAL A 276 7.60 6.94 -12.84
CA VAL A 276 8.16 7.31 -11.53
C VAL A 276 7.66 8.70 -11.11
N TYR A 277 7.09 8.78 -9.91
CA TYR A 277 6.53 10.01 -9.38
C TYR A 277 7.50 10.72 -8.43
N TRP A 278 8.39 11.52 -9.00
CA TRP A 278 9.46 12.20 -8.26
C TRP A 278 8.97 13.07 -7.11
N ARG A 279 7.80 13.71 -7.21
CA ARG A 279 7.27 14.55 -6.13
C ARG A 279 7.00 13.78 -4.85
N ASN A 280 6.58 12.51 -4.93
CA ASN A 280 6.42 11.66 -3.76
C ASN A 280 7.78 11.30 -3.15
N VAL A 281 8.74 10.89 -4.01
CA VAL A 281 10.11 10.55 -3.61
C VAL A 281 10.81 11.74 -2.94
N GLU A 282 10.64 12.94 -3.48
CA GLU A 282 11.13 14.20 -2.91
C GLU A 282 10.54 14.47 -1.54
N LYS A 283 9.22 14.35 -1.38
CA LYS A 283 8.55 14.52 -0.08
C LYS A 283 9.06 13.52 0.95
N ARG A 284 9.23 12.25 0.56
CA ARG A 284 9.83 11.21 1.42
C ARG A 284 11.26 11.57 1.82
N PHE A 285 12.07 12.05 0.88
CA PHE A 285 13.43 12.48 1.14
C PHE A 285 13.50 13.67 2.11
N GLU A 286 12.62 14.67 1.96
CA GLU A 286 12.56 15.83 2.85
C GLU A 286 12.28 15.44 4.31
N GLU A 287 11.45 14.42 4.55
CA GLU A 287 11.22 13.88 5.88
C GLU A 287 12.40 13.01 6.35
N ALA A 288 12.86 12.08 5.50
CA ALA A 288 13.93 11.14 5.84
C ALA A 288 15.24 11.84 6.20
N LYS A 289 15.62 12.91 5.47
CA LYS A 289 16.90 13.61 5.70
C LYS A 289 16.96 14.37 7.03
N LYS A 290 15.82 14.57 7.70
CA LYS A 290 15.77 15.11 9.07
C LYS A 290 16.30 14.11 10.09
N LEU A 291 16.18 12.80 9.79
CA LEU A 291 16.75 11.74 10.60
C LEU A 291 18.25 11.60 10.29
N LYS A 292 19.08 11.97 11.27
CA LYS A 292 20.54 11.85 11.20
C LYS A 292 21.07 11.25 12.48
N TRP A 293 21.77 10.14 12.33
CA TRP A 293 22.52 9.52 13.41
C TRP A 293 23.97 10.02 13.38
N LYS A 294 24.66 9.89 14.53
CA LYS A 294 26.10 10.12 14.57
C LYS A 294 26.80 9.14 13.61
N PRO A 295 27.61 9.61 12.64
CA PRO A 295 28.44 8.73 11.83
C PRO A 295 29.53 8.09 12.69
N PHE A 296 29.84 6.82 12.44
CA PHE A 296 30.96 6.08 13.03
C PHE A 296 31.50 5.06 12.03
#